data_AF-A0AAE1PK64-F1
#
_entry.id   AF-A0AAE1PK64-F1
#
_cell.length_a   1.000
_cell.length_b   1.000
_cell.length_c   1.000
_cell.angle_alpha   90.00
_cell.angle_beta   90.00
_cell.angle_gamma   90.00
#
_symmetry.space_group_name_H-M   'P 1'
#
loop_
_entity.id
_entity.type
_entity.pdbx_description
1 polymer ?
#
loop_
_entity_poly.entity_id
_entity_poly.type
_entity_poly.pdbx_seq_one_letter_code
_entity_poly.pdbx_strand_id
1 'polypeptide(L)'
;MSCDSRLNQQGISEQQWAPEVRRVGPPACGTCPGAYQPLHPPIALAEETDWYGNLPRGRPPHSTTPAQRSDILHAAETDPQTNAVAIRDSLHLDVCERTVRRVLHEAGVHHRTPAKKEYLNDQHREGRLRFAQQYVDKAEDFWKRVIWTDEKTFSSTCHGRRHCWRWNNTR
;
A
#
# COMPACT_ATOMS: atom_id res chain seq x y z
N MET A 1 46.77 22.16 -24.21
CA MET A 1 46.03 23.42 -24.12
C MET A 1 45.65 23.61 -22.67
N SER A 2 46.51 24.32 -21.95
CA SER A 2 46.31 24.73 -20.57
C SER A 2 45.39 25.94 -20.59
N CYS A 3 44.25 25.85 -19.92
CA CYS A 3 43.39 26.99 -19.64
C CYS A 3 43.38 27.19 -18.14
N ASP A 4 44.39 27.94 -17.71
CA ASP A 4 44.48 28.55 -16.42
C ASP A 4 43.43 29.67 -16.31
N SER A 5 42.99 29.89 -15.07
CA SER A 5 42.92 31.21 -14.45
C SER A 5 41.54 31.83 -14.12
N ARG A 6 41.49 32.25 -12.85
CA ARG A 6 40.84 33.43 -12.25
C ARG A 6 39.42 33.29 -11.71
N LEU A 7 39.41 32.92 -10.43
CA LEU A 7 38.84 33.71 -9.33
C LEU A 7 38.33 35.11 -9.75
N ASN A 8 37.06 35.37 -9.49
CA ASN A 8 36.61 36.71 -9.14
C ASN A 8 35.49 36.60 -8.09
N GLN A 9 35.91 36.62 -6.83
CA GLN A 9 35.02 36.93 -5.71
C GLN A 9 34.80 38.44 -5.73
N GLN A 10 33.60 38.87 -6.10
CA GLN A 10 33.16 40.23 -5.82
C GLN A 10 32.07 40.15 -4.76
N GLY A 11 32.44 40.66 -3.58
CA GLY A 11 31.56 40.81 -2.44
C GLY A 11 30.39 41.72 -2.78
N ILE A 12 29.21 41.26 -2.41
CA ILE A 12 28.04 42.12 -2.35
C ILE A 12 27.99 42.65 -0.92
N SER A 13 28.22 43.96 -0.82
CA SER A 13 28.19 44.74 0.40
C SER A 13 26.81 44.66 1.06
N GLU A 14 26.80 44.28 2.35
CA GLU A 14 25.68 44.50 3.26
C GLU A 14 25.42 46.00 3.39
N GLN A 15 24.55 46.54 2.54
CA GLN A 15 23.94 47.84 2.74
C GLN A 15 22.58 47.67 3.43
N GLN A 16 22.67 47.53 4.75
CA GLN A 16 21.97 48.36 5.73
C GLN A 16 20.62 48.97 5.33
N TRP A 17 19.53 48.23 5.55
CA TRP A 17 18.18 48.79 5.73
C TRP A 17 17.46 48.03 6.85
N ALA A 18 17.63 48.47 8.09
CA ALA A 18 16.70 48.16 9.17
C ALA A 18 15.91 49.43 9.48
N PRO A 19 14.56 49.45 9.35
CA PRO A 19 13.79 50.56 9.87
C PRO A 19 13.89 50.55 11.39
N GLU A 20 14.24 51.69 11.97
CA GLU A 20 14.24 51.91 13.41
C GLU A 20 12.80 51.86 13.93
N VAL A 21 12.36 50.67 14.34
CA VAL A 21 11.06 50.48 14.99
C VAL A 21 11.20 50.99 16.42
N ARG A 22 10.83 52.27 16.64
CA ARG A 22 10.56 52.77 17.99
C ARG A 22 9.55 51.84 18.65
N ARG A 23 9.99 51.07 19.66
CA ARG A 23 9.07 50.29 20.49
C ARG A 23 8.21 51.28 21.27
N VAL A 24 6.99 51.51 20.81
CA VAL A 24 5.94 52.01 21.68
C VAL A 24 5.56 50.83 22.57
N GLY A 25 5.98 50.88 23.85
CA GLY A 25 5.54 49.89 24.83
C GLY A 25 4.02 49.92 24.99
N PRO A 26 3.37 48.79 25.31
CA PRO A 26 1.93 48.76 25.53
C PRO A 26 1.58 49.71 26.69
N PRO A 27 0.46 50.47 26.62
CA PRO A 27 0.05 51.31 27.73
C PRO A 27 -0.18 50.43 28.96
N ALA A 28 0.32 50.88 30.10
CA ALA A 28 0.11 50.23 31.38
C ALA A 28 -1.39 50.22 31.70
N CYS A 29 -2.10 49.15 31.34
CA CYS A 29 -3.39 48.86 31.94
C CYS A 29 -3.10 48.31 33.34
N GLY A 30 -3.23 49.19 34.32
CA GLY A 30 -3.28 48.79 35.71
C GLY A 30 -4.43 47.82 35.92
N THR A 31 -4.13 46.73 36.64
CA THR A 31 -5.08 45.78 37.25
C THR A 31 -5.77 44.78 36.32
N CYS A 32 -5.12 43.64 36.07
CA CYS A 32 -5.79 42.37 35.82
C CYS A 32 -5.36 41.36 36.91
N PRO A 33 -6.27 40.86 37.76
CA PRO A 33 -5.96 39.83 38.75
C PRO A 33 -6.04 38.47 38.06
N GLY A 34 -4.89 37.91 37.70
CA GLY A 34 -4.82 36.58 37.10
C GLY A 34 -3.50 35.95 37.48
N ALA A 35 -3.54 35.02 38.44
CA ALA A 35 -2.39 34.27 38.89
C ALA A 35 -1.67 33.62 37.70
N TYR A 36 -0.40 33.96 37.50
CA TYR A 36 0.46 33.31 36.51
C TYR A 36 0.73 31.88 36.99
N GLN A 37 0.05 30.89 36.42
CA GLN A 37 0.41 29.50 36.64
C GLN A 37 1.55 29.15 35.68
N PRO A 38 2.74 28.71 36.18
CA PRO A 38 3.85 28.35 35.30
C PRO A 38 3.46 27.19 34.40
N LEU A 39 3.67 27.33 33.09
CA LEU A 39 3.27 26.35 32.08
C LEU A 39 4.10 25.04 32.12
N HIS A 40 5.11 24.93 32.99
CA HIS A 40 5.98 23.75 33.10
C HIS A 40 6.45 23.52 34.55
N PRO A 41 6.54 22.25 35.01
CA PRO A 41 7.11 21.92 36.32
C PRO A 41 8.64 22.12 36.36
N PRO A 42 9.24 22.28 37.55
CA PRO A 42 10.70 22.45 37.70
C PRO A 42 11.46 21.26 37.13
N ILE A 43 12.51 21.55 36.35
CA ILE A 43 13.32 20.63 35.52
C ILE A 43 13.93 19.45 36.31
N ALA A 44 13.93 19.47 37.65
CA ALA A 44 14.71 18.56 38.49
C ALA A 44 14.15 17.12 38.63
N LEU A 45 12.99 16.77 38.08
CA LEU A 45 12.40 15.42 38.20
C LEU A 45 11.72 14.93 36.90
N ALA A 46 12.26 15.29 35.73
CA ALA A 46 11.72 14.77 34.47
C ALA A 46 12.17 13.32 34.24
N GLU A 47 11.49 12.37 34.88
CA GLU A 47 11.39 11.03 34.30
C GLU A 47 10.62 11.12 32.97
N GLU A 48 11.11 10.36 32.02
CA GLU A 48 10.85 10.34 30.58
C GLU A 48 9.37 10.02 30.26
N THR A 49 8.47 10.96 30.55
CA THR A 49 7.08 10.91 30.12
C THR A 49 6.85 11.98 29.07
N ASP A 50 6.46 11.53 27.87
CA ASP A 50 6.11 12.40 26.73
C ASP A 50 4.94 13.32 27.12
N TRP A 51 5.27 14.48 27.67
CA TRP A 51 4.33 15.52 28.11
C TRP A 51 3.52 16.11 26.95
N TYR A 52 3.92 15.88 25.69
CA TYR A 52 3.20 16.35 24.51
C TYR A 52 1.95 15.53 24.18
N GLY A 53 1.16 15.09 25.15
CA GLY A 53 -0.25 14.71 24.94
C GLY A 53 -0.56 13.71 23.81
N ASN A 54 0.43 12.98 23.30
CA ASN A 54 0.27 12.01 22.20
C ASN A 54 -0.29 10.68 22.73
N LEU A 55 -1.19 10.76 23.71
CA LEU A 55 -1.92 9.60 24.21
C LEU A 55 -2.77 9.05 23.05
N PRO A 56 -2.78 7.73 22.83
CA PRO A 56 -3.58 7.13 21.79
C PRO A 56 -5.06 7.44 22.07
N ARG A 57 -5.65 8.29 21.21
CA ARG A 57 -7.09 8.55 21.24
C ARG A 57 -7.83 7.23 21.02
N GLY A 58 -8.80 6.92 21.88
CA GLY A 58 -9.60 5.72 21.76
C GLY A 58 -10.26 5.61 20.39
N ARG A 59 -10.00 4.50 19.68
CA ARG A 59 -10.68 4.18 18.43
C ARG A 59 -12.05 3.60 18.76
N PRO A 60 -13.14 4.06 18.13
CA PRO A 60 -14.44 3.42 18.25
C PRO A 60 -14.37 1.92 17.91
N PRO A 61 -15.15 1.07 18.57
CA PRO A 61 -15.15 -0.36 18.28
C PRO A 61 -15.46 -0.62 16.80
N HIS A 62 -14.87 -1.68 16.26
CA HIS A 62 -15.16 -2.08 14.89
C HIS A 62 -16.64 -2.49 14.76
N SER A 63 -17.24 -2.17 13.62
CA SER A 63 -18.61 -2.58 13.28
C SER A 63 -18.77 -4.11 13.15
N THR A 64 -17.67 -4.85 13.07
CA THR A 64 -17.64 -6.31 12.95
C THR A 64 -17.08 -6.94 14.23
N THR A 65 -17.71 -8.01 14.67
CA THR A 65 -17.20 -8.83 15.79
C THR A 65 -16.03 -9.72 15.33
N PRO A 66 -15.17 -10.18 16.26
CA PRO A 66 -14.09 -11.10 15.91
C PRO A 66 -14.57 -12.40 15.25
N ALA A 67 -15.72 -12.94 15.67
CA ALA A 67 -16.33 -14.12 15.07
C ALA A 67 -16.70 -13.86 13.59
N GLN A 68 -17.40 -12.76 13.32
CA GLN A 68 -17.77 -12.38 11.95
C GLN A 68 -16.55 -12.20 11.04
N ARG A 69 -15.43 -11.69 11.57
CA ARG A 69 -14.17 -11.57 10.82
C ARG A 69 -13.60 -12.94 10.44
N SER A 70 -13.65 -13.89 11.36
CA SER A 70 -13.24 -15.28 11.09
C SER A 70 -14.12 -15.90 10.01
N ASP A 71 -15.44 -15.70 10.10
CA ASP A 71 -16.40 -16.24 9.12
C ASP A 71 -16.17 -15.64 7.73
N ILE A 72 -15.90 -14.33 7.63
CA ILE A 72 -15.55 -13.65 6.37
C ILE A 72 -14.30 -14.27 5.74
N LEU A 73 -13.27 -14.53 6.54
CA LEU A 73 -12.01 -15.11 6.05
C LEU A 73 -12.24 -16.55 5.58
N HIS A 74 -12.99 -17.33 6.35
CA HIS A 74 -13.33 -18.71 6.00
C HIS A 74 -14.17 -18.79 4.71
N ALA A 75 -15.11 -17.86 4.51
CA ALA A 75 -15.90 -17.78 3.28
C ALA A 75 -15.01 -17.49 2.06
N ALA A 76 -14.05 -16.56 2.20
CA ALA A 76 -13.10 -16.23 1.14
C ALA A 76 -12.11 -17.37 0.83
N GLU A 77 -11.79 -18.22 1.81
CA GLU A 77 -10.95 -19.40 1.63
C GLU A 77 -11.71 -20.56 0.97
N THR A 78 -12.96 -20.79 1.38
CA THR A 78 -13.81 -21.88 0.88
C THR A 78 -14.19 -21.69 -0.59
N ASP A 79 -14.63 -20.48 -0.96
CA ASP A 79 -14.86 -20.13 -2.36
C ASP A 79 -14.14 -18.81 -2.70
N PRO A 80 -12.89 -18.91 -3.19
CA PRO A 80 -12.10 -17.76 -3.58
C PRO A 80 -12.71 -16.93 -4.70
N GLN A 81 -13.65 -17.45 -5.50
CA GLN A 81 -14.21 -16.76 -6.66
C GLN A 81 -15.42 -15.87 -6.31
N THR A 82 -15.81 -15.82 -5.04
CA THR A 82 -16.91 -15.01 -4.54
C THR A 82 -16.63 -13.50 -4.59
N ASN A 83 -17.70 -12.71 -4.62
CA ASN A 83 -17.62 -11.25 -4.45
C ASN A 83 -17.83 -10.88 -2.97
N ALA A 84 -17.29 -9.75 -2.52
CA ALA A 84 -17.54 -9.19 -1.19
C ALA A 84 -19.04 -9.00 -0.89
N VAL A 85 -19.84 -8.67 -1.92
CA VAL A 85 -21.31 -8.59 -1.81
C VAL A 85 -21.90 -9.96 -1.49
N ALA A 86 -21.47 -11.00 -2.21
CA ALA A 86 -21.93 -12.36 -1.98
C ALA A 86 -21.54 -12.87 -0.59
N ILE A 87 -20.31 -12.58 -0.13
CA ILE A 87 -19.85 -12.93 1.23
C ILE A 87 -20.70 -12.23 2.31
N ARG A 88 -21.02 -10.95 2.13
CA ARG A 88 -21.91 -10.22 3.05
C ARG A 88 -23.28 -10.90 3.11
N ASP A 89 -23.85 -11.19 1.95
CA ASP A 89 -25.21 -11.73 1.83
C ASP A 89 -25.30 -13.17 2.36
N SER A 90 -24.27 -14.00 2.12
CA SER A 90 -24.23 -15.38 2.63
C SER A 90 -24.09 -15.46 4.15
N LEU A 91 -23.42 -14.47 4.77
CA LEU A 91 -23.23 -14.39 6.21
C LEU A 91 -24.30 -13.50 6.90
N HIS A 92 -25.27 -12.98 6.14
CA HIS A 92 -26.32 -12.08 6.62
C HIS A 92 -25.80 -10.92 7.50
N LEU A 93 -24.67 -10.33 7.09
CA LEU A 93 -24.02 -9.26 7.85
C LEU A 93 -24.66 -7.90 7.57
N ASP A 94 -25.04 -7.17 8.63
CA ASP A 94 -25.48 -5.77 8.56
C ASP A 94 -24.30 -4.80 8.43
N VAL A 95 -23.46 -5.01 7.40
CA VAL A 95 -22.30 -4.17 7.11
C VAL A 95 -22.20 -3.87 5.62
N CYS A 96 -21.57 -2.75 5.27
CA CYS A 96 -21.29 -2.47 3.87
C CYS A 96 -20.20 -3.40 3.32
N GLU A 97 -20.27 -3.69 2.01
CA GLU A 97 -19.26 -4.47 1.29
C GLU A 97 -17.82 -3.94 1.47
N ARG A 98 -17.67 -2.63 1.66
CA ARG A 98 -16.36 -1.99 1.93
C ARG A 98 -15.77 -2.46 3.26
N THR A 99 -16.58 -2.74 4.27
CA THR A 99 -16.13 -3.30 5.55
C THR A 99 -15.62 -4.73 5.36
N VAL A 100 -16.33 -5.56 4.60
CA VAL A 100 -15.89 -6.92 4.25
C VAL A 100 -14.53 -6.88 3.53
N ARG A 101 -14.38 -6.02 2.51
CA ARG A 101 -13.10 -5.86 1.81
C ARG A 101 -11.97 -5.38 2.73
N ARG A 102 -12.26 -4.49 3.69
CA ARG A 102 -11.28 -4.03 4.68
C ARG A 102 -10.80 -5.18 5.57
N VAL A 103 -11.72 -5.99 6.09
CA VAL A 103 -11.37 -7.16 6.92
C VAL A 103 -10.47 -8.12 6.13
N LEU A 104 -10.81 -8.41 4.87
CA LEU A 104 -10.00 -9.26 4.00
C LEU A 104 -8.60 -8.67 3.76
N HIS A 105 -8.52 -7.38 3.48
CA HIS A 105 -7.24 -6.70 3.25
C HIS A 105 -6.39 -6.60 4.52
N GLU A 106 -7.00 -6.37 5.69
CA GLU A 106 -6.32 -6.37 7.00
C GLU A 106 -5.69 -7.75 7.28
N ALA A 107 -6.31 -8.83 6.82
CA ALA A 107 -5.75 -10.19 6.89
C ALA A 107 -4.75 -10.50 5.76
N GLY A 108 -4.52 -9.60 4.80
CA GLY A 108 -3.62 -9.82 3.67
C GLY A 108 -4.21 -10.64 2.51
N VAL A 109 -5.54 -10.78 2.46
CA VAL A 109 -6.27 -11.39 1.35
C VAL A 109 -6.73 -10.30 0.39
N HIS A 110 -6.41 -10.42 -0.90
CA HIS A 110 -6.73 -9.41 -1.90
C HIS A 110 -7.49 -10.00 -3.08
N HIS A 111 -8.30 -9.13 -3.69
CA HIS A 111 -9.00 -9.44 -4.93
C HIS A 111 -8.04 -9.34 -6.13
N ARG A 112 -7.73 -10.48 -6.74
CA ARG A 112 -6.73 -10.61 -7.83
C ARG A 112 -7.33 -11.31 -9.05
N THR A 113 -6.75 -11.08 -10.22
CA THR A 113 -7.11 -11.82 -11.43
C THR A 113 -6.43 -13.21 -11.39
N PRO A 114 -7.18 -14.32 -11.48
CA PRO A 114 -6.58 -15.65 -11.52
C PRO A 114 -5.79 -15.85 -12.82
N ALA A 115 -4.67 -16.58 -12.74
CA ALA A 115 -3.93 -17.00 -13.92
C ALA A 115 -4.77 -18.02 -14.72
N LYS A 116 -5.05 -17.71 -16.00
CA LYS A 116 -5.68 -18.66 -16.91
C LYS A 116 -4.65 -19.69 -17.35
N LYS A 117 -4.85 -20.95 -16.97
CA LYS A 117 -4.02 -22.08 -17.39
C LYS A 117 -4.91 -23.12 -18.07
N GLU A 118 -4.37 -23.72 -19.12
CA GLU A 118 -4.99 -24.90 -19.72
C GLU A 118 -4.87 -26.08 -18.76
N TYR A 119 -5.90 -26.93 -18.75
CA TYR A 119 -5.87 -28.15 -17.99
C TYR A 119 -4.87 -29.13 -18.63
N LEU A 120 -3.86 -29.56 -17.86
CA LEU A 120 -2.85 -30.52 -18.31
C LEU A 120 -3.12 -31.89 -17.72
N ASN A 121 -3.55 -32.81 -18.58
CA ASN A 121 -3.60 -34.24 -18.28
C ASN A 121 -2.18 -34.83 -18.20
N ASP A 122 -2.02 -35.99 -17.57
CA ASP A 122 -0.71 -36.62 -17.36
C ASP A 122 -0.01 -36.96 -18.68
N GLN A 123 -0.78 -37.38 -19.69
CA GLN A 123 -0.27 -37.58 -21.05
C GLN A 123 0.29 -36.29 -21.67
N HIS A 124 -0.37 -35.14 -21.43
CA HIS A 124 0.12 -33.85 -21.92
C HIS A 124 1.42 -33.45 -21.21
N ARG A 125 1.53 -33.73 -19.90
CA ARG A 125 2.73 -33.43 -19.12
C ARG A 125 3.91 -34.24 -19.63
N GLU A 126 3.73 -35.55 -19.82
CA GLU A 126 4.76 -36.44 -20.35
C GLU A 126 5.18 -36.04 -21.76
N GLY A 127 4.21 -35.78 -22.66
CA GLY A 127 4.51 -35.33 -24.02
C GLY A 127 5.30 -34.03 -24.06
N ARG A 128 4.94 -33.06 -23.21
CA ARG A 128 5.67 -31.78 -23.08
C ARG A 128 7.06 -31.99 -22.49
N LEU A 129 7.22 -32.85 -21.48
CA LEU A 129 8.52 -33.13 -20.86
C LEU A 129 9.46 -33.82 -21.84
N ARG A 130 8.99 -34.87 -22.52
CA ARG A 130 9.75 -35.57 -23.56
C ARG A 130 10.17 -34.62 -24.69
N PHE A 131 9.27 -33.75 -25.14
CA PHE A 131 9.60 -32.72 -26.12
C PHE A 131 10.69 -31.79 -25.60
N ALA A 132 10.55 -31.27 -24.38
CA ALA A 132 11.56 -30.39 -23.79
C ALA A 132 12.94 -31.08 -23.72
N GLN A 133 13.00 -32.31 -23.21
CA GLN A 133 14.24 -33.09 -23.13
C GLN A 133 14.87 -33.37 -24.50
N GLN A 134 14.05 -33.69 -25.51
CA GLN A 134 14.55 -34.00 -26.85
C GLN A 134 15.19 -32.79 -27.55
N TYR A 135 14.71 -31.58 -27.25
CA TYR A 135 15.10 -30.37 -27.97
C TYR A 135 15.91 -29.37 -27.14
N VAL A 136 16.12 -29.58 -25.83
CA VAL A 136 16.86 -28.65 -24.95
C VAL A 136 18.31 -28.42 -25.40
N ASP A 137 19.01 -29.46 -25.85
CA ASP A 137 20.42 -29.40 -26.26
C ASP A 137 20.61 -29.08 -27.75
N LYS A 138 19.55 -28.67 -28.46
CA LYS A 138 19.66 -28.36 -29.89
C LYS A 138 20.39 -27.03 -30.11
N ALA A 139 21.33 -27.05 -31.05
CA ALA A 139 22.07 -25.86 -31.46
C ALA A 139 21.15 -24.78 -32.06
N GLU A 140 21.57 -23.52 -31.96
CA GLU A 140 20.82 -22.37 -32.44
C GLU A 140 20.47 -22.46 -33.94
N ASP A 141 21.37 -23.01 -34.76
CA ASP A 141 21.15 -23.17 -36.20
C ASP A 141 20.01 -24.12 -36.55
N PHE A 142 19.67 -25.06 -35.66
CA PHE A 142 18.46 -25.87 -35.79
C PHE A 142 17.22 -24.98 -35.66
N TRP A 143 17.16 -24.16 -34.62
CA TRP A 143 16.02 -23.28 -34.34
C TRP A 143 15.81 -22.22 -35.42
N LYS A 144 16.89 -21.71 -36.04
CA LYS A 144 16.82 -20.77 -37.19
C LYS A 144 16.07 -21.34 -38.39
N ARG A 145 15.99 -22.67 -38.51
CA ARG A 145 15.30 -23.35 -39.63
C ARG A 145 13.85 -23.72 -39.29
N VAL A 146 13.42 -23.58 -38.04
CA VAL A 146 12.07 -23.94 -37.60
C VAL A 146 11.12 -22.77 -37.84
N ILE A 147 10.05 -23.03 -38.58
CA ILE A 147 8.95 -22.09 -38.79
C ILE A 147 7.76 -22.56 -37.97
N TRP A 148 7.23 -21.68 -37.12
CA TRP A 148 6.04 -21.95 -36.30
C TRP A 148 4.80 -21.36 -36.94
N THR A 149 3.71 -22.11 -36.95
CA THR A 149 2.39 -21.65 -37.40
C THR A 149 1.36 -21.93 -36.32
N ASP A 150 0.48 -20.97 -36.05
CA ASP A 150 -0.62 -21.10 -35.10
C ASP A 150 -1.85 -20.34 -35.63
N GLU A 151 -3.04 -20.78 -35.22
CA GLU A 151 -4.31 -20.16 -35.58
C GLU A 151 -4.98 -19.60 -34.32
N LYS A 152 -5.47 -18.35 -34.40
CA LYS A 152 -6.14 -17.68 -33.28
C LYS A 152 -7.52 -17.18 -33.67
N THR A 153 -8.52 -17.52 -32.87
CA THR A 153 -9.86 -16.93 -32.95
C THR A 153 -9.94 -15.64 -32.11
N PHE A 154 -10.46 -14.57 -32.71
CA PHE A 154 -10.78 -13.32 -32.02
C PHE A 154 -12.29 -13.23 -31.80
N SER A 155 -12.74 -13.05 -30.55
CA SER A 155 -14.15 -12.84 -30.21
C SER A 155 -14.33 -11.58 -29.37
N SER A 156 -15.35 -10.79 -29.70
CA SER A 156 -15.69 -9.55 -28.98
C SER A 156 -16.48 -9.82 -27.69
N THR A 157 -17.11 -10.99 -27.59
CA THR A 157 -17.87 -11.46 -26.43
C THR A 157 -17.09 -12.57 -25.75
N CYS A 158 -16.22 -12.21 -24.82
CA CYS A 158 -15.66 -13.16 -23.86
C CYS A 158 -16.14 -12.80 -22.46
N HIS A 159 -16.42 -13.83 -21.67
CA HIS A 159 -16.75 -13.72 -20.25
C HIS A 159 -15.80 -12.71 -19.59
N GLY A 160 -16.38 -11.75 -18.84
CA GLY A 160 -15.64 -10.63 -18.26
C GLY A 160 -14.46 -11.06 -17.39
N ARG A 161 -13.65 -10.08 -16.98
CA ARG A 161 -12.49 -10.35 -16.10
C ARG A 161 -12.97 -11.04 -14.83
N ARG A 162 -12.55 -12.30 -14.65
CA ARG A 162 -12.77 -13.06 -13.42
C ARG A 162 -11.80 -12.58 -12.37
N HIS A 163 -12.21 -12.66 -11.11
CA HIS A 163 -11.39 -12.33 -9.98
C HIS A 163 -11.52 -13.40 -8.89
N CYS A 164 -10.55 -13.45 -8.00
CA CYS A 164 -10.56 -14.32 -6.84
C CYS A 164 -9.82 -13.68 -5.66
N TRP A 165 -10.26 -13.98 -4.46
CA TRP A 165 -9.56 -13.67 -3.21
C TRP A 165 -8.31 -14.55 -3.11
N ARG A 166 -7.17 -13.92 -2.83
CA ARG A 166 -5.87 -14.60 -2.69
C ARG A 166 -5.02 -13.98 -1.61
N TRP A 167 -4.32 -14.81 -0.86
CA TRP A 167 -3.32 -14.40 0.12
C TRP A 167 -2.09 -13.79 -0.57
N ASN A 168 -1.47 -12.81 0.07
CA ASN A 168 -0.20 -12.27 -0.40
C ASN A 168 0.86 -13.38 -0.54
N ASN A 169 1.70 -13.28 -1.58
CA ASN A 169 2.75 -14.23 -1.93
C ASN A 169 2.28 -15.65 -2.33
N THR A 170 1.00 -15.85 -2.64
CA THR A 170 0.50 -17.11 -3.24
C THR A 170 0.27 -16.95 -4.74
N ARG A 171 0.67 -17.95 -5.54
CA ARG A 171 0.64 -17.90 -7.02
C ARG A 171 -0.39 -18.86 -7.63
#